data_AF-A0A349MS58-F1
#
_entry.id   AF-A0A349MS58-F1
#
_cell.length_a   1.000
_cell.length_b   1.000
_cell.length_c   1.000
_cell.angle_alpha   90.00
_cell.angle_beta   90.00
_cell.angle_gamma   90.00
#
_symmetry.space_group_name_H-M   'P 1'
#
loop_
_entity.id
_entity.type
_entity.pdbx_description
1 polymer ?
#
loop_
_entity_poly.entity_id
_entity_poly.type
_entity_poly.pdbx_seq_one_letter_code
_entity_poly.pdbx_strand_id
1 'polypeptide(L)' 'MRQEYQIDGINYDTEGLSKEGEALLERLQFIRLTLHELTNQQALLTKAKNAYIADLKMEIVQGRTGVDLGALFSDD' A
#
# COMPACT_ATOMS: atom_id res chain seq x y z
N MET A 1 23.09 10.15 -25.50
CA MET A 1 22.85 9.06 -24.53
C MET A 1 21.45 8.55 -24.83
N ARG A 2 21.29 7.25 -25.11
CA ARG A 2 19.95 6.64 -25.20
C ARG A 2 19.32 6.70 -23.81
N GLN A 3 18.12 7.28 -23.71
CA GLN A 3 17.31 7.14 -22.52
C GLN A 3 16.41 5.94 -22.74
N GLU A 4 16.58 4.92 -21.91
CA GLU A 4 15.70 3.75 -21.85
C GLU A 4 14.82 3.90 -20.62
N TYR A 5 13.52 3.64 -20.77
CA TYR A 5 12.55 3.74 -19.69
C TYR A 5 11.90 2.41 -19.41
N GLN A 6 11.88 2.03 -18.15
CA GLN A 6 11.25 0.78 -17.72
C GLN A 6 9.82 1.04 -17.23
N ILE A 7 8.86 0.38 -17.87
CA ILE A 7 7.44 0.41 -17.49
C ILE A 7 7.01 -1.06 -17.35
N ASP A 8 6.56 -1.45 -16.15
CA ASP A 8 6.12 -2.83 -15.85
C ASP A 8 7.16 -3.91 -16.17
N GLY A 9 8.44 -3.59 -15.96
CA GLY A 9 9.55 -4.50 -16.25
C GLY A 9 9.95 -4.54 -17.74
N ILE A 10 9.21 -3.85 -18.61
CA ILE A 10 9.48 -3.75 -20.04
C ILE A 10 10.27 -2.47 -20.29
N ASN A 11 11.38 -2.58 -21.03
CA ASN A 11 12.19 -1.44 -21.42
C ASN A 11 11.68 -0.86 -22.75
N TYR A 12 11.50 0.45 -22.77
CA TYR A 12 11.10 1.23 -23.92
C TYR A 12 12.22 2.18 -24.30
N ASP A 13 12.54 2.24 -25.58
CA ASP A 13 13.37 3.30 -26.13
C ASP A 13 12.50 4.55 -26.28
N THR A 14 13.06 5.70 -25.90
CA THR A 14 12.41 6.99 -26.06
C THR A 14 13.05 7.83 -27.16
N GLU A 15 14.00 7.29 -27.92
CA GLU A 15 14.48 7.93 -29.14
C GLU A 15 13.31 8.24 -30.09
N GLY A 16 13.21 9.50 -30.49
CA GLY A 16 12.19 9.96 -31.43
C GLY A 16 10.86 10.37 -30.80
N LEU A 17 10.73 10.38 -29.47
CA LEU A 17 9.58 11.04 -28.85
C LEU A 17 9.52 12.52 -29.23
N SER A 18 8.31 13.02 -29.48
CA SER A 18 8.09 14.47 -29.53
C SER A 18 8.21 15.07 -28.13
N LYS A 19 8.33 16.39 -28.04
CA LYS A 19 8.34 17.09 -26.73
C LYS A 19 7.09 16.81 -25.90
N GLU A 20 5.95 16.68 -26.57
CA GLU A 20 4.68 16.30 -25.95
C GLU A 20 4.72 14.86 -25.42
N GLY A 21 5.36 13.95 -26.18
CA GLY A 21 5.59 12.57 -25.77
C GLY A 21 6.49 12.45 -24.54
N GLU A 22 7.59 13.20 -24.50
CA GLU A 22 8.48 13.30 -23.33
C GLU A 22 7.71 13.81 -22.10
N ALA A 23 6.94 14.89 -22.26
CA ALA A 23 6.15 15.47 -21.17
C ALA A 23 5.05 14.53 -20.65
N LEU A 24 4.45 13.71 -21.52
CA LEU A 24 3.49 12.69 -21.12
C LEU A 24 4.16 11.56 -20.33
N LEU A 25 5.36 11.15 -20.75
CA LEU A 25 6.13 10.11 -20.09
C LEU A 25 6.54 10.54 -18.66
N GLU A 26 7.01 11.78 -18.48
CA GLU A 26 7.32 12.33 -17.16
C GLU A 26 6.09 12.33 -16.24
N ARG A 27 4.93 12.73 -16.76
CA ARG A 27 3.66 12.72 -16.00
C ARG A 27 3.26 11.30 -15.62
N LEU A 28 3.41 10.34 -16.54
CA LEU A 28 3.10 8.94 -16.28
C LEU A 28 3.96 8.37 -15.15
N GLN A 29 5.26 8.69 -15.15
CA GLN A 29 6.18 8.27 -14.08
C GLN A 29 5.78 8.84 -12.73
N PHE A 30 5.51 10.14 -12.69
CA PHE A 30 5.05 10.81 -11.48
C PHE A 30 3.79 10.15 -10.93
N ILE A 31 2.75 9.99 -11.76
CA ILE A 31 1.49 9.38 -11.36
C ILE A 31 1.71 7.96 -10.85
N ARG A 32 2.57 7.17 -11.50
CA ARG A 32 2.84 5.79 -11.12
C ARG A 32 3.52 5.69 -9.75
N LEU A 33 4.50 6.54 -9.48
CA LEU A 33 5.15 6.62 -8.16
C LEU A 33 4.15 7.02 -7.08
N THR A 34 3.33 8.04 -7.35
CA THR A 34 2.29 8.49 -6.42
C THR A 34 1.27 7.37 -6.15
N LEU A 35 0.84 6.65 -7.19
CA LEU A 35 -0.13 5.56 -7.04
C LEU A 35 0.44 4.43 -6.19
N HIS A 36 1.69 4.04 -6.43
CA HIS A 36 2.37 3.04 -5.61
C HIS A 36 2.44 3.44 -4.13
N GLU A 37 2.78 4.71 -3.86
CA GLU A 37 2.81 5.22 -2.48
C GLU A 37 1.42 5.22 -1.82
N LEU A 38 0.39 5.68 -2.53
CA LEU A 38 -0.99 5.67 -2.03
C LEU A 38 -1.50 4.25 -1.77
N THR A 39 -1.18 3.28 -2.64
CA THR A 39 -1.53 1.87 -2.43
C THR A 39 -0.87 1.32 -1.17
N ASN A 40 0.40 1.65 -0.93
CA ASN A 40 1.09 1.23 0.29
C ASN A 40 0.49 1.85 1.55
N GLN A 41 0.15 3.15 1.50
CA GLN A 41 -0.53 3.83 2.60
C GLN A 41 -1.91 3.22 2.87
N GLN A 42 -2.68 2.91 1.84
CA GLN A 42 -3.97 2.25 1.97
C GLN A 42 -3.84 0.87 2.65
N ALA A 43 -2.84 0.07 2.26
CA ALA A 43 -2.58 -1.23 2.87
C ALA A 43 -2.23 -1.09 4.36
N LEU A 44 -1.37 -0.13 4.71
CA LEU A 44 -0.99 0.17 6.09
C LEU A 44 -2.20 0.58 6.94
N LEU A 45 -3.00 1.54 6.46
CA LEU A 45 -4.18 2.03 7.17
C LEU A 45 -5.25 0.96 7.32
N THR A 46 -5.43 0.11 6.30
CA THR A 46 -6.36 -1.03 6.36
C THR A 46 -5.95 -2.01 7.44
N LYS A 47 -4.65 -2.35 7.51
CA LYS A 47 -4.10 -3.21 8.56
C LYS A 47 -4.32 -2.60 9.96
N ALA A 48 -4.00 -1.32 10.13
CA ALA A 48 -4.17 -0.62 11.41
C ALA A 48 -5.64 -0.58 11.84
N LYS A 49 -6.56 -0.28 10.92
CA LYS A 49 -8.01 -0.29 11.18
C LYS A 49 -8.49 -1.68 11.62
N ASN A 50 -8.05 -2.74 10.94
CA ASN A 50 -8.46 -4.10 11.26
C ASN A 50 -7.92 -4.54 12.62
N ALA A 51 -6.68 -4.19 12.97
CA ALA A 51 -6.11 -4.44 14.29
C ALA A 51 -6.94 -3.74 15.39
N TYR A 52 -7.22 -2.44 15.22
CA TYR A 52 -8.04 -1.68 16.17
C TYR A 52 -9.43 -2.28 16.37
N ILE A 53 -10.09 -2.72 15.29
CA ILE A 53 -11.40 -3.38 15.37
C ILE A 53 -11.28 -4.71 16.13
N ALA A 54 -10.19 -5.47 15.94
CA ALA A 54 -9.97 -6.72 16.65
C ALA A 54 -9.77 -6.47 18.15
N ASP A 55 -8.94 -5.51 18.51
CA ASP A 55 -8.67 -5.13 19.90
C ASP A 55 -9.96 -4.69 20.61
N LEU A 56 -10.75 -3.80 19.99
CA LEU A 56 -12.05 -3.39 20.52
C LEU A 56 -13.01 -4.56 20.74
N LYS A 57 -13.04 -5.53 19.83
CA LYS A 57 -13.89 -6.72 19.99
C LYS A 57 -13.44 -7.56 21.17
N MET A 58 -12.14 -7.71 21.40
CA MET A 58 -11.61 -8.41 22.56
C MET A 58 -12.00 -7.69 23.86
N GLU A 59 -11.78 -6.37 23.94
CA GLU A 59 -12.16 -5.56 25.11
C GLU A 59 -13.65 -5.66 25.44
N ILE A 60 -14.52 -5.61 24.44
CA ILE A 60 -15.98 -5.74 24.64
C ILE A 60 -16.35 -7.11 25.20
N VAL A 61 -15.74 -8.19 24.67
CA VAL A 61 -16.04 -9.54 25.16
C VAL A 61 -15.52 -9.71 26.60
N GLN A 62 -14.29 -9.29 26.88
CA GLN A 62 -13.73 -9.28 28.23
C GLN A 62 -14.62 -8.49 29.20
N GLY A 63 -15.00 -7.27 28.84
CA GLY A 63 -15.85 -6.40 29.68
C GLY A 63 -17.26 -6.95 29.93
N ARG A 64 -17.85 -7.68 28.96
CA ARG A 64 -19.19 -8.26 29.10
C ARG A 64 -19.21 -9.59 29.85
N THR A 65 -18.19 -10.42 29.67
CA THR A 65 -18.18 -11.79 30.19
C THR A 65 -17.31 -11.95 31.43
N GLY A 66 -16.42 -10.99 31.71
CA GLY A 66 -15.37 -11.10 32.72
C GLY A 66 -14.27 -12.09 32.33
N VAL A 67 -14.35 -12.70 31.14
CA VAL A 67 -13.42 -13.71 30.65
C VAL A 67 -12.30 -13.03 29.86
N ASP A 68 -11.07 -13.16 30.35
CA ASP A 68 -9.88 -12.76 29.59
C ASP A 68 -9.59 -13.76 28.47
N LEU A 69 -10.06 -13.43 27.26
CA LEU A 69 -9.79 -14.24 26.07
C LEU A 69 -8.30 -14.28 25.70
N GLY A 70 -7.53 -13.23 26.01
CA GLY A 70 -6.08 -13.23 25.79
C GLY A 70 -5.39 -14.28 26.66
N ALA A 71 -5.81 -14.39 27.93
CA ALA A 71 -5.30 -15.39 28.88
C ALA A 71 -5.75 -16.82 28.55
N LEU A 72 -6.88 -17.00 27.87
CA LEU A 72 -7.39 -18.33 27.47
C LEU A 72 -6.66 -18.93 26.26
N PHE A 73 -6.06 -18.10 25.42
CA PHE A 73 -5.31 -18.53 24.23
C PHE A 73 -3.79 -18.33 24.37
N SER A 74 -3.33 -17.76 25.48
CA SER A 74 -1.93 -17.87 25.90
C SER A 74 -1.74 -19.23 26.58
N ASP A 75 -1.38 -20.25 25.80
CA ASP A 75 -0.80 -21.48 26.34
C ASP A 75 0.58 -21.17 26.97
N ASP A 76 0.95 -21.94 28.01
CA ASP A 76 2.34 -22.10 28.47
C ASP A 76 3.30 -22.44 27.32
#